data_AF-A0A5J4E151-F1
#
_entry.id   AF-A0A5J4E151-F1
#
_cell.length_a   1.000
_cell.length_b   1.000
_cell.length_c   1.000
_cell.angle_alpha   90.00
_cell.angle_beta   90.00
_cell.angle_gamma   90.00
#
_symmetry.space_group_name_H-M   'P 1'
#
loop_
_entity.id
_entity.type
_entity.pdbx_description
1 polymer ?
#
loop_
_entity_poly.entity_id
_entity_poly.type
_entity_poly.pdbx_seq_one_letter_code
_entity_poly.pdbx_strand_id
1 'polypeptide(L)'
;MICEGGIVSLGDLLSRLPDIQKTFGRWKQPNFIRFRSEKIKDSDEAILTVRRKQYRMDVDVRKIKQIAGDDCIDLISSDDKELVFQTKKKGKIGGFYADTLIGSAFKLGDIVLVAPYPSRCELNKISQLFSVSYILSMFVRYHPSSWMGLIQQQTDDSVLPSILATINCIEILFPQIVSDFLEE
;
A
#
# COMPACT_ATOMS: atom_id res chain seq x y z
N MET A 1 13.77 11.26 10.46
CA MET A 1 14.45 10.75 9.25
C MET A 1 14.08 11.70 8.12
N ILE A 2 14.99 12.57 7.69
CA ILE A 2 14.71 13.64 6.73
C ILE A 2 15.38 13.24 5.40
N CYS A 3 14.61 12.67 4.50
CA CYS A 3 14.95 12.59 3.08
C CYS A 3 14.43 13.87 2.41
N GLU A 4 15.13 14.38 1.40
CA GLU A 4 14.92 15.69 0.76
C GLU A 4 13.45 16.16 0.71
N GLY A 5 13.14 17.21 1.48
CA GLY A 5 12.03 18.15 1.28
C GLY A 5 10.57 17.71 1.46
N GLY A 6 10.24 16.41 1.46
CA GLY A 6 8.86 15.95 1.49
C GLY A 6 8.36 15.54 2.89
N ILE A 7 7.25 16.11 3.34
CA ILE A 7 6.55 15.63 4.56
C ILE A 7 5.75 14.38 4.19
N VAL A 8 6.07 13.24 4.82
CA VAL A 8 5.27 12.01 4.73
C VAL A 8 4.09 12.14 5.70
N SER A 9 2.88 12.14 5.17
CA SER A 9 1.66 12.23 5.99
C SER A 9 1.23 10.86 6.51
N LEU A 10 0.37 10.83 7.55
CA LEU A 10 -0.29 9.58 7.97
C LEU A 10 -1.08 8.96 6.82
N GLY A 11 -1.74 9.78 5.99
CA GLY A 11 -2.45 9.29 4.81
C GLY A 11 -1.53 8.56 3.83
N ASP A 12 -0.30 9.03 3.65
CA ASP A 12 0.70 8.36 2.83
C ASP A 12 1.04 6.98 3.40
N LEU A 13 1.29 6.88 4.70
CA LEU A 13 1.60 5.60 5.34
C LEU A 13 0.43 4.61 5.26
N LEU A 14 -0.80 5.07 5.52
CA LEU A 14 -2.01 4.26 5.49
C LEU A 14 -2.38 3.79 4.07
N SER A 15 -2.20 4.64 3.06
CA SER A 15 -2.52 4.32 1.67
C SER A 15 -1.75 3.13 1.09
N ARG A 16 -0.71 2.68 1.80
CA ARG A 16 0.19 1.59 1.41
C ARG A 16 -0.02 0.31 2.22
N LEU A 17 -1.04 0.26 3.09
CA LEU A 17 -1.41 -0.95 3.84
C LEU A 17 -2.55 -1.65 3.09
N PRO A 18 -2.32 -2.79 2.40
CA PRO A 18 -3.34 -3.41 1.57
C PRO A 18 -4.58 -3.88 2.35
N ASP A 19 -4.43 -4.28 3.61
CA ASP A 19 -5.50 -4.84 4.45
C ASP A 19 -6.58 -3.81 4.82
N ILE A 20 -6.25 -2.52 4.85
CA ILE A 20 -7.18 -1.46 5.26
C ILE A 20 -7.85 -0.76 4.09
N GLN A 21 -7.62 -1.21 2.86
CA GLN A 21 -7.93 -0.42 1.66
C GLN A 21 -9.42 -0.25 1.41
N LYS A 22 -10.20 -1.28 1.76
CA LYS A 22 -11.65 -1.22 1.67
C LYS A 22 -12.23 -0.13 2.57
N THR A 23 -11.67 0.09 3.75
CA THR A 23 -12.10 1.13 4.68
C THR A 23 -11.46 2.47 4.34
N PHE A 24 -10.17 2.49 3.98
CA PHE A 24 -9.44 3.69 3.57
C PHE A 24 -10.06 4.37 2.34
N GLY A 25 -10.45 3.56 1.34
CA GLY A 25 -11.11 4.00 0.11
C GLY A 25 -12.43 4.76 0.32
N ARG A 26 -13.04 4.68 1.51
CA ARG A 26 -14.29 5.39 1.83
C ARG A 26 -14.09 6.89 2.05
N TRP A 27 -12.88 7.32 2.40
CA TRP A 27 -12.59 8.70 2.77
C TRP A 27 -11.38 9.29 2.05
N LYS A 28 -10.46 8.45 1.58
CA LYS A 28 -9.34 8.86 0.71
C LYS A 28 -9.14 7.88 -0.41
N GLN A 29 -8.72 8.38 -1.57
CA GLN A 29 -8.32 7.51 -2.67
C GLN A 29 -6.99 6.83 -2.34
N PRO A 30 -6.90 5.51 -2.47
CA PRO A 30 -5.65 4.81 -2.23
C PRO A 30 -4.64 5.00 -3.37
N ASN A 31 -3.37 5.07 -2.98
CA ASN A 31 -2.21 5.31 -3.85
C ASN A 31 -1.37 4.04 -4.06
N PHE A 32 -2.05 2.92 -4.25
CA PHE A 32 -1.44 1.65 -4.62
C PHE A 32 -2.41 0.88 -5.53
N ILE A 33 -1.87 -0.07 -6.28
CA ILE A 33 -2.61 -0.94 -7.18
C ILE A 33 -2.14 -2.37 -6.89
N ARG A 34 -3.06 -3.30 -6.65
CA ARG A 34 -2.73 -4.71 -6.46
C ARG A 34 -2.60 -5.40 -7.81
N PHE A 35 -1.54 -6.19 -7.96
CA PHE A 35 -1.25 -6.95 -9.17
C PHE A 35 -1.40 -8.43 -8.88
N ARG A 36 -1.72 -9.20 -9.92
CA ARG A 36 -1.37 -10.61 -9.95
C ARG A 36 -0.23 -10.74 -10.94
N SER A 37 0.98 -11.04 -10.46
CA SER A 37 2.01 -11.46 -11.41
C SER A 37 1.58 -12.83 -11.95
N GLU A 38 1.46 -12.95 -13.27
CA GLU A 38 1.10 -14.23 -13.88
C GLU A 38 2.32 -14.92 -14.47
N LYS A 39 3.31 -14.17 -15.00
CA LYS A 39 4.55 -14.73 -15.56
C LYS A 39 5.72 -13.76 -15.46
N ILE A 40 6.75 -14.15 -14.71
CA ILE A 40 8.11 -13.58 -14.84
C ILE A 40 8.77 -14.40 -15.95
N LYS A 41 9.03 -13.79 -17.11
CA LYS A 41 9.47 -14.55 -18.29
C LYS A 41 10.97 -14.73 -18.37
N ASP A 42 11.74 -13.94 -17.63
CA ASP A 42 13.17 -14.10 -17.41
C ASP A 42 13.62 -13.16 -16.28
N SER A 43 14.85 -13.31 -15.79
CA SER A 43 15.40 -12.48 -14.71
C SER A 43 15.39 -10.95 -14.97
N ASP A 44 15.14 -10.53 -16.22
CA ASP A 44 15.26 -9.15 -16.67
C ASP A 44 13.93 -8.51 -17.13
N GLU A 45 12.87 -9.29 -17.39
CA GLU A 45 11.57 -8.78 -17.86
C GLU A 45 10.38 -9.42 -17.13
N ALA A 46 9.56 -8.58 -16.51
CA ALA A 46 8.33 -9.00 -15.86
C ALA A 46 7.11 -8.57 -16.70
N ILE A 47 6.19 -9.52 -16.90
CA ILE A 47 4.86 -9.25 -17.45
C ILE A 47 3.90 -9.10 -16.27
N LEU A 48 3.24 -7.95 -16.24
CA LEU A 48 2.36 -7.54 -15.15
C LEU A 48 0.93 -7.51 -15.68
N THR A 49 0.05 -8.33 -15.09
CA THR A 49 -1.37 -8.35 -15.44
C THR A 49 -2.19 -7.68 -14.33
N VAL A 50 -2.96 -6.66 -14.70
CA VAL A 50 -3.89 -5.95 -13.80
C VAL A 50 -5.32 -6.24 -14.22
N ARG A 51 -6.12 -6.80 -13.32
CA ARG A 51 -7.55 -7.03 -13.57
C ARG A 51 -8.38 -5.80 -13.19
N ARG A 52 -9.05 -5.18 -14.18
CA ARG A 52 -9.88 -3.97 -13.98
C ARG A 52 -11.06 -4.22 -13.05
N LYS A 53 -11.76 -5.35 -13.20
CA LYS A 53 -13.02 -5.62 -12.46
C LYS A 53 -12.86 -6.15 -11.04
N GLN A 54 -11.65 -6.53 -10.61
CA GLN A 54 -11.46 -7.20 -9.32
C GLN A 54 -11.54 -6.23 -8.13
N TYR A 55 -11.40 -4.92 -8.33
CA TYR A 55 -11.20 -3.97 -7.23
C TYR A 55 -12.20 -2.82 -7.12
N ARG A 56 -13.25 -2.75 -7.96
CA ARG A 56 -14.19 -1.59 -8.02
C ARG A 56 -13.51 -0.21 -8.18
N MET A 57 -12.22 -0.19 -8.50
CA MET A 57 -11.47 1.01 -8.80
C MET A 57 -11.30 1.07 -10.30
N ASP A 58 -11.58 2.21 -10.89
CA ASP A 58 -11.32 2.44 -12.31
C ASP A 58 -9.81 2.57 -12.47
N VAL A 59 -9.16 1.45 -12.77
CA VAL A 59 -7.71 1.41 -12.94
C VAL A 59 -7.39 1.81 -14.37
N ASP A 60 -7.01 3.08 -14.53
CA ASP A 60 -6.52 3.63 -15.79
C ASP A 60 -5.02 3.37 -15.96
N VAL A 61 -4.61 3.14 -17.21
CA VAL A 61 -3.22 3.07 -17.67
C VAL A 61 -2.42 4.27 -17.17
N ARG A 62 -3.02 5.47 -17.17
CA ARG A 62 -2.38 6.70 -16.68
C ARG A 62 -1.98 6.59 -15.20
N LYS A 63 -2.87 6.05 -14.37
CA LYS A 63 -2.62 5.88 -12.93
C LYS A 63 -1.51 4.85 -12.69
N ILE A 64 -1.51 3.75 -13.44
CA ILE A 64 -0.45 2.73 -13.34
C ILE A 64 0.90 3.33 -13.72
N LYS A 65 0.97 4.06 -14.84
CA LYS A 65 2.18 4.74 -15.29
C LYS A 65 2.67 5.81 -14.31
N GLN A 66 1.75 6.55 -13.69
CA GLN A 66 2.10 7.51 -12.64
C GLN A 66 2.74 6.84 -11.42
N ILE A 67 2.24 5.66 -11.02
CA ILE A 67 2.71 4.94 -9.84
C ILE A 67 4.04 4.21 -10.13
N ALA A 68 4.14 3.49 -11.26
CA ALA A 68 5.33 2.75 -11.66
C ALA A 68 6.46 3.64 -12.23
N GLY A 69 6.12 4.85 -12.67
CA GLY A 69 6.96 5.70 -13.50
C GLY A 69 6.73 5.43 -14.99
N ASP A 70 6.49 6.48 -15.77
CA ASP A 70 6.22 6.42 -17.22
C ASP A 70 7.32 5.68 -18.01
N ASP A 71 8.57 5.79 -17.56
CA ASP A 71 9.74 5.21 -18.22
C ASP A 71 10.00 3.73 -17.84
N CYS A 72 9.28 3.20 -16.86
CA CYS A 72 9.53 1.86 -16.31
C CYS A 72 8.69 0.78 -16.99
N ILE A 73 7.54 1.13 -17.57
CA ILE A 73 6.56 0.17 -18.06
C ILE A 73 5.97 0.55 -19.42
N ASP A 74 5.77 -0.44 -20.26
CA ASP A 74 5.03 -0.37 -21.51
C ASP A 74 3.73 -1.14 -21.43
N LEU A 75 2.67 -0.58 -22.00
CA LEU A 75 1.41 -1.28 -22.16
C LEU A 75 1.54 -2.23 -23.36
N ILE A 76 1.44 -3.53 -23.13
CA ILE A 76 1.42 -4.55 -24.19
C ILE A 76 0.00 -4.71 -24.74
N SER A 77 -0.98 -4.80 -23.84
CA SER A 77 -2.37 -5.07 -24.19
C SER A 77 -3.32 -4.41 -23.20
N SER A 78 -4.46 -3.95 -23.70
CA SER A 78 -5.55 -3.40 -22.91
C SER A 78 -6.85 -4.00 -23.39
N ASP A 79 -7.46 -4.84 -22.56
CA ASP A 79 -8.80 -5.38 -22.71
C ASP A 79 -9.73 -4.76 -21.65
N ASP A 80 -11.05 -4.93 -21.81
CA ASP A 80 -12.08 -4.50 -20.86
C ASP A 80 -11.91 -5.16 -19.49
N LYS A 81 -11.28 -6.34 -19.45
CA LYS A 81 -11.06 -7.10 -18.22
C LYS A 81 -9.69 -6.87 -17.62
N GLU A 82 -8.66 -6.70 -18.44
CA GLU A 82 -7.27 -6.76 -18.00
C GLU A 82 -6.38 -5.75 -18.73
N LEU A 83 -5.40 -5.19 -18.02
CA LEU A 83 -4.31 -4.41 -18.57
C LEU A 83 -3.02 -5.20 -18.40
N VAL A 84 -2.25 -5.38 -19.47
CA VAL A 84 -0.99 -6.12 -19.45
C VAL A 84 0.16 -5.16 -19.74
N PHE A 85 1.13 -5.11 -18.83
CA PHE A 85 2.32 -4.28 -18.94
C PHE A 85 3.59 -5.11 -19.00
N GLN A 86 4.58 -4.62 -19.74
CA GLN A 86 5.95 -5.12 -19.77
C GLN A 86 6.86 -4.10 -19.13
N THR A 87 7.85 -4.54 -18.38
CA THR A 87 8.83 -3.66 -17.76
C THR A 87 9.97 -3.38 -18.74
N LYS A 88 10.31 -2.10 -18.96
CA LYS A 88 11.29 -1.64 -19.95
C LYS A 88 12.76 -1.78 -19.53
N LYS A 89 13.04 -1.80 -18.22
CA LYS A 89 14.39 -1.61 -17.68
C LYS A 89 14.87 -2.80 -16.86
N LYS A 90 16.13 -3.19 -17.10
CA LYS A 90 17.00 -3.89 -16.14
C LYS A 90 17.12 -3.03 -14.88
N GLY A 91 16.50 -3.45 -13.79
CA GLY A 91 16.64 -2.80 -12.49
C GLY A 91 15.29 -2.62 -11.79
N LYS A 92 15.34 -2.71 -10.45
CA LYS A 92 14.20 -2.59 -9.53
C LYS A 92 13.17 -1.60 -10.05
N ILE A 93 12.04 -2.09 -10.56
CA ILE A 93 10.91 -1.21 -10.80
C ILE A 93 10.49 -0.71 -9.41
N GLY A 94 10.71 0.58 -9.16
CA GLY A 94 10.33 1.20 -7.91
C GLY A 94 8.85 0.99 -7.66
N GLY A 95 8.49 0.67 -6.41
CA GLY A 95 7.11 0.52 -6.01
C GLY A 95 6.55 -0.90 -5.99
N PHE A 96 7.26 -1.92 -6.48
CA PHE A 96 6.81 -3.31 -6.27
C PHE A 96 7.19 -3.79 -4.87
N TYR A 97 6.18 -4.13 -4.09
CA TYR A 97 6.35 -4.75 -2.78
C TYR A 97 5.59 -6.08 -2.77
N ALA A 98 6.25 -7.14 -2.32
CA ALA A 98 5.52 -8.32 -1.87
C ALA A 98 4.93 -7.98 -0.50
N ASP A 99 3.63 -8.14 -0.34
CA ASP A 99 2.95 -7.89 0.92
C ASP A 99 2.11 -9.08 1.33
N THR A 100 2.19 -9.44 2.59
CA THR A 100 1.47 -10.58 3.15
C THR A 100 0.13 -10.08 3.66
N LEU A 101 -0.96 -10.43 2.97
CA LEU A 101 -2.30 -10.06 3.41
C LEU A 101 -2.76 -10.91 4.59
N ILE A 102 -3.43 -10.27 5.53
CA ILE A 102 -4.08 -10.91 6.65
C ILE A 102 -5.19 -11.83 6.12
N GLY A 103 -5.09 -13.13 6.42
CA GLY A 103 -6.06 -14.13 5.99
C GLY A 103 -5.81 -14.74 4.60
N SER A 104 -4.68 -14.46 3.95
CA SER A 104 -4.27 -15.22 2.76
C SER A 104 -4.00 -16.68 3.13
N ALA A 105 -4.81 -17.60 2.59
CA ALA A 105 -4.79 -19.04 2.91
C ALA A 105 -3.44 -19.73 2.67
N PHE A 106 -2.55 -19.11 1.90
CA PHE A 106 -1.25 -19.68 1.56
C PHE A 106 -0.04 -18.91 2.11
N LYS A 107 -0.21 -17.78 2.83
CA LYS A 107 0.89 -16.85 3.18
C LYS A 107 1.81 -16.45 1.99
N LEU A 108 1.47 -16.84 0.75
CA LEU A 108 2.15 -16.45 -0.46
C LEU A 108 1.81 -14.98 -0.67
N GLY A 109 2.76 -14.11 -0.33
CA GLY A 109 2.60 -12.66 -0.42
C GLY A 109 2.00 -12.24 -1.77
N ASP A 110 1.03 -11.33 -1.72
CA ASP A 110 0.50 -10.69 -2.91
C ASP A 110 1.49 -9.61 -3.38
N ILE A 111 1.67 -9.48 -4.68
CA ILE A 111 2.50 -8.42 -5.24
C ILE A 111 1.63 -7.18 -5.41
N VAL A 112 2.02 -6.11 -4.73
CA VAL A 112 1.39 -4.80 -4.81
C VAL A 112 2.35 -3.80 -5.43
N LEU A 113 1.82 -2.94 -6.29
CA LEU A 113 2.52 -1.77 -6.77
C LEU A 113 2.06 -0.58 -5.93
N VAL A 114 3.00 0.10 -5.30
CA VAL A 114 2.76 1.17 -4.35
C VAL A 114 3.47 2.41 -4.85
N ALA A 115 2.79 3.57 -4.78
CA ALA A 115 3.40 4.81 -5.19
C ALA A 115 4.65 5.12 -4.33
N PRO A 116 5.69 5.75 -4.89
CA PRO A 116 6.82 6.22 -4.09
C PRO A 116 6.37 7.28 -3.07
N TYR A 117 7.02 7.35 -1.91
CA TYR A 117 6.75 8.42 -0.95
C TYR A 117 7.12 9.79 -1.53
N PRO A 118 6.47 10.89 -1.11
CA PRO A 118 6.74 12.24 -1.64
C PRO A 118 8.22 12.64 -1.61
N SER A 119 8.97 12.22 -0.58
CA SER A 119 10.41 12.49 -0.41
C SER A 119 11.32 11.43 -1.06
N ARG A 120 10.75 10.55 -1.90
CA ARG A 120 11.42 9.36 -2.47
C ARG A 120 12.11 8.47 -1.43
N CYS A 121 11.75 8.60 -0.16
CA CYS A 121 12.21 7.69 0.87
C CYS A 121 11.56 6.32 0.65
N GLU A 122 12.28 5.27 1.02
CA GLU A 122 11.73 3.92 1.07
C GLU A 122 11.64 3.51 2.53
N LEU A 123 10.44 3.15 2.97
CA LEU A 123 10.23 2.55 4.28
C LEU A 123 9.98 1.07 4.07
N ASN A 124 10.77 0.23 4.73
CA ASN A 124 10.45 -1.18 4.86
C ASN A 124 9.17 -1.36 5.69
N LYS A 125 8.54 -2.54 5.60
CA LYS A 125 7.25 -2.81 6.24
C LYS A 125 7.30 -2.61 7.77
N ILE A 126 8.39 -3.03 8.43
CA ILE A 126 8.58 -2.85 9.87
C ILE A 126 8.58 -1.35 10.22
N SER A 127 9.37 -0.55 9.51
CA SER A 127 9.49 0.89 9.75
C SER A 127 8.18 1.61 9.48
N GLN A 128 7.42 1.19 8.46
CA GLN A 128 6.09 1.72 8.17
C GLN A 128 5.11 1.42 9.30
N LEU A 129 4.97 0.16 9.71
CA LEU A 129 4.07 -0.24 10.79
C LEU A 129 4.42 0.45 12.12
N PHE A 130 5.72 0.54 12.43
CA PHE A 130 6.22 1.28 13.58
C PHE A 130 5.89 2.77 13.51
N SER A 131 6.08 3.40 12.35
CA SER A 131 5.77 4.83 12.17
C SER A 131 4.29 5.11 12.36
N VAL A 132 3.42 4.24 11.82
CA VAL A 132 1.97 4.36 12.00
C VAL A 132 1.57 4.16 13.46
N SER A 133 2.10 3.12 14.14
CA SER A 133 1.78 2.87 15.54
C SER A 133 2.23 4.02 16.45
N TYR A 134 3.41 4.59 16.18
CA TYR A 134 3.90 5.78 16.86
C TYR A 134 2.98 6.98 16.65
N ILE A 135 2.61 7.30 15.40
CA ILE A 135 1.73 8.44 15.09
C ILE A 135 0.36 8.28 15.75
N LEU A 136 -0.25 7.08 15.70
CA LEU A 136 -1.54 6.83 16.36
C LEU A 136 -1.42 6.98 17.88
N SER A 137 -0.33 6.49 18.48
CA SER A 137 -0.08 6.67 19.92
C SER A 137 0.07 8.14 20.31
N MET A 138 0.77 8.92 19.48
CA MET A 138 0.90 10.37 19.65
C MET A 138 -0.45 11.07 19.51
N PHE A 139 -1.28 10.65 18.56
CA PHE A 139 -2.62 11.20 18.38
C PHE A 139 -3.49 11.01 19.63
N VAL A 140 -3.53 9.79 20.18
CA VAL A 140 -4.29 9.51 21.41
C VAL A 140 -3.75 10.31 22.61
N ARG A 141 -2.43 10.43 22.74
CA ARG A 141 -1.80 11.12 23.88
C ARG A 141 -1.99 12.63 23.85
N TYR A 142 -1.78 13.26 22.69
CA TYR A 142 -1.73 14.73 22.57
C TYR A 142 -3.04 15.32 22.06
N HIS A 143 -3.93 14.53 21.46
CA HIS A 143 -5.24 14.97 20.99
C HIS A 143 -6.38 14.09 21.53
N PRO A 144 -6.49 13.88 22.86
CA PRO A 144 -7.48 12.99 23.46
C PRO A 144 -8.92 13.42 23.19
N SER A 145 -9.21 14.74 23.13
CA SER A 145 -10.55 15.24 22.79
C SER A 145 -10.96 14.88 21.36
N SER A 146 -10.05 15.01 20.40
CA SER A 146 -10.28 14.61 19.00
C SER A 146 -10.47 13.09 18.89
N TRP A 147 -9.68 12.32 19.61
CA TRP A 147 -9.83 10.86 19.70
C TRP A 147 -11.20 10.45 20.26
N MET A 148 -11.63 11.07 21.37
CA MET A 148 -12.94 10.80 21.96
C MET A 148 -14.09 11.18 21.03
N GLY A 149 -13.99 12.32 20.33
CA GLY A 149 -14.98 12.72 19.32
C GLY A 149 -15.10 11.70 18.18
N LEU A 150 -13.96 11.17 17.72
CA LEU A 150 -13.88 10.14 16.69
C LEU A 150 -14.51 8.82 17.16
N ILE A 151 -14.25 8.38 18.41
CA ILE A 151 -14.88 7.16 18.98
C ILE A 151 -16.39 7.33 19.17
N GLN A 152 -16.84 8.49 19.65
CA GLN A 152 -18.24 8.72 19.99
C GLN A 152 -19.15 8.87 18.76
N GLN A 153 -18.61 8.73 17.54
CA GLN A 153 -19.36 8.84 16.28
C GLN A 153 -20.17 10.13 16.19
N GLN A 154 -19.65 11.24 16.75
CA GLN A 154 -20.34 12.53 16.68
C GLN A 154 -20.36 13.12 15.26
N THR A 155 -19.82 12.40 14.28
CA THR A 155 -19.79 12.74 12.86
C THR A 155 -19.79 11.44 12.05
N ASP A 156 -20.36 11.44 10.83
CA ASP A 156 -20.33 10.32 9.85
C ASP A 156 -18.88 10.00 9.42
N ASP A 157 -18.10 9.47 10.35
CA ASP A 157 -16.66 9.45 10.24
C ASP A 157 -16.19 8.18 9.54
N SER A 158 -15.99 8.33 8.24
CA SER A 158 -15.43 7.31 7.37
C SER A 158 -13.96 6.97 7.71
N VAL A 159 -13.31 7.75 8.59
CA VAL A 159 -11.92 7.54 9.02
C VAL A 159 -11.80 6.47 10.11
N LEU A 160 -12.70 6.44 11.11
CA LEU A 160 -12.62 5.51 12.25
C LEU A 160 -12.50 4.04 11.81
N PRO A 161 -13.28 3.53 10.85
CA PRO A 161 -13.12 2.15 10.36
C PRO A 161 -11.73 1.86 9.80
N SER A 162 -11.06 2.86 9.22
CA SER A 162 -9.70 2.73 8.70
C SER A 162 -8.66 2.67 9.82
N ILE A 163 -8.83 3.50 10.86
CA ILE A 163 -7.96 3.48 12.04
C ILE A 163 -8.09 2.14 12.77
N LEU A 164 -9.30 1.66 13.01
CA LEU A 164 -9.51 0.36 13.68
C LEU A 164 -8.90 -0.79 12.87
N ALA A 165 -9.08 -0.79 11.55
CA ALA A 165 -8.45 -1.80 10.68
C ALA A 165 -6.92 -1.71 10.72
N THR A 166 -6.37 -0.49 10.84
CA THR A 166 -4.93 -0.25 10.95
C THR A 166 -4.38 -0.77 12.27
N ILE A 167 -5.07 -0.52 13.38
CA ILE A 167 -4.68 -1.03 14.71
C ILE A 167 -4.63 -2.57 14.66
N ASN A 168 -5.69 -3.20 14.17
CA ASN A 168 -5.74 -4.66 14.02
C ASN A 168 -4.61 -5.18 13.10
N CYS A 169 -4.31 -4.45 12.02
CA CYS A 169 -3.22 -4.78 11.11
C CYS A 169 -1.85 -4.71 11.80
N ILE A 170 -1.61 -3.70 12.64
CA ILE A 170 -0.38 -3.54 13.41
C ILE A 170 -0.26 -4.66 14.45
N GLU A 171 -1.31 -4.92 15.21
CA GLU A 171 -1.33 -5.95 16.27
C GLU A 171 -1.03 -7.35 15.72
N ILE A 172 -1.51 -7.66 14.51
CA ILE A 172 -1.27 -8.96 13.87
C ILE A 172 0.07 -9.01 13.15
N LEU A 173 0.34 -8.06 12.25
CA LEU A 173 1.50 -8.16 11.35
C LEU A 173 2.80 -7.74 12.01
N PHE A 174 2.80 -6.74 12.89
CA PHE A 174 4.04 -6.19 13.44
C PHE A 174 4.82 -7.24 14.24
N PRO A 175 4.23 -7.98 15.20
CA PRO A 175 4.96 -9.01 15.94
C PRO A 175 5.45 -10.15 15.03
N GLN A 176 4.64 -10.55 14.04
CA GLN A 176 4.99 -11.61 13.09
C GLN A 176 6.22 -11.23 12.27
N ILE A 177 6.18 -10.06 11.60
CA ILE A 177 7.27 -9.61 10.74
C ILE A 177 8.55 -9.37 11.55
N VAL A 178 8.43 -8.87 12.80
CA VAL A 178 9.60 -8.69 13.67
C VAL A 178 10.18 -10.04 14.11
N SER A 179 9.35 -11.04 14.42
CA SER A 179 9.83 -12.40 14.74
C SER A 179 10.55 -13.00 13.54
N ASP A 180 9.93 -12.97 12.36
CA ASP A 180 10.50 -13.48 11.11
C ASP A 180 11.85 -12.80 10.81
N PHE A 181 11.96 -11.49 11.03
CA PHE A 181 13.20 -10.73 10.82
C PHE A 181 14.31 -11.04 11.85
N LEU A 182 13.96 -11.45 13.08
CA LEU A 182 14.94 -11.79 14.12
C LEU A 182 15.42 -13.24 14.04
N GLU A 183 14.65 -14.11 13.39
CA GLU A 183 14.98 -15.52 13.17
C GLU A 183 15.86 -15.75 11.92
N GLU A 184 15.97 -14.75 11.03
CA GLU A 184 16.93 -14.68 9.91
C GLU A 184 18.34 -14.26 10.35
#